data_AF-A0A382KVX2-F1
#
_entry.id   AF-A0A382KVX2-F1
#
_cell.length_a   1.000
_cell.length_b   1.000
_cell.length_c   1.000
_cell.angle_alpha   90.00
_cell.angle_beta   90.00
_cell.angle_gamma   90.00
#
_symmetry.space_group_name_H-M   'P 1'
#
loop_
_entity.id
_entity.type
_entity.pdbx_description
1 polymer ?
#
loop_
_entity_poly.entity_id
_entity_poly.type
_entity_poly.pdbx_seq_one_letter_code
_entity_poly.pdbx_strand_id
1 'polypeptide(L)'
;MDFTPLSDEQRQHFNEHGYLLVRDAIDPDTVAELRDACDQFMETQTPYHNYYTNRYIDMLYDPALISVIANSRILPLVMQLLSYDLHLMRTHLIYKYPQQESDTPIHPDGDGRSFRNWHRDLNNFAPDH
;
A
#
# COMPACT_ATOMS: atom_id res chain seq x y z
N MET A 1 1.78 6.55 -22.60
CA MET A 1 1.17 6.47 -21.26
C MET A 1 -0.23 7.06 -21.41
N ASP A 2 -1.26 6.29 -21.08
CA ASP A 2 -2.63 6.78 -21.20
C ASP A 2 -2.91 7.76 -20.06
N PHE A 3 -3.39 8.97 -20.41
CA PHE A 3 -3.71 9.99 -19.42
C PHE A 3 -5.14 9.76 -18.90
N THR A 4 -5.26 9.49 -17.61
CA THR A 4 -6.56 9.37 -16.94
C THR A 4 -6.89 10.70 -16.25
N PRO A 5 -7.88 11.46 -16.72
CA PRO A 5 -8.27 12.73 -16.09
C PRO A 5 -8.93 12.47 -14.73
N LEU A 6 -8.55 13.25 -13.71
CA LEU A 6 -9.24 13.25 -12.41
C LEU A 6 -10.56 14.00 -12.56
N SER A 7 -11.68 13.37 -12.19
CA SER A 7 -12.99 14.04 -12.19
C SER A 7 -13.16 14.98 -11.00
N ASP A 8 -14.08 15.94 -11.12
CA ASP A 8 -14.42 16.85 -10.02
C ASP A 8 -14.97 16.09 -8.79
N GLU A 9 -15.75 15.04 -9.03
CA GLU A 9 -16.29 14.17 -7.95
C GLU A 9 -15.16 13.43 -7.23
N GLN A 10 -14.19 12.88 -7.97
CA GLN A 10 -13.02 12.23 -7.37
C GLN A 10 -12.17 13.22 -6.57
N ARG A 11 -11.98 14.44 -7.09
CA ARG A 11 -11.27 15.51 -6.38
C ARG A 11 -11.99 15.91 -5.10
N GLN A 12 -13.31 16.08 -5.16
CA GLN A 12 -14.12 16.41 -4.00
C GLN A 12 -14.04 15.28 -2.94
N HIS A 13 -14.22 14.03 -3.35
CA HIS A 13 -14.13 12.88 -2.46
C HIS A 13 -12.75 12.79 -1.77
N PHE A 14 -11.67 12.96 -2.53
CA PHE A 14 -10.32 12.97 -1.96
C PHE A 14 -10.13 14.10 -0.94
N ASN A 15 -10.62 15.31 -1.23
CA ASN A 15 -10.52 16.44 -0.31
C ASN A 15 -11.33 16.24 0.98
N GLU A 16 -12.50 15.60 0.89
CA GLU A 16 -13.40 15.37 2.03
C GLU A 16 -12.95 14.19 2.90
N HIS A 17 -12.41 13.13 2.29
CA HIS A 17 -12.13 11.87 2.97
C HIS A 17 -10.65 11.51 3.11
N GLY A 18 -9.76 12.19 2.37
CA GLY A 18 -8.31 11.96 2.42
C GLY A 18 -7.82 10.72 1.65
N TYR A 19 -8.68 10.07 0.86
CA TYR A 19 -8.32 8.94 0.01
C TYR A 19 -9.13 8.91 -1.30
N LEU A 20 -8.65 8.15 -2.29
CA LEU A 20 -9.37 7.90 -3.53
C LEU A 20 -9.33 6.39 -3.85
N LEU A 21 -10.48 5.79 -4.11
CA LEU A 21 -10.56 4.38 -4.54
C LEU A 21 -10.55 4.29 -6.07
N VAL A 22 -9.50 3.68 -6.62
CA VAL A 22 -9.40 3.34 -8.04
C VAL A 22 -9.65 1.84 -8.20
N ARG A 23 -10.82 1.48 -8.74
CA ARG A 23 -11.19 0.08 -8.95
C ARG A 23 -10.45 -0.49 -10.15
N ASP A 24 -10.13 -1.79 -10.07
CA ASP A 24 -9.54 -2.56 -11.17
C ASP A 24 -8.28 -1.88 -11.74
N ALA A 25 -7.49 -1.22 -10.88
CA ALA A 25 -6.33 -0.46 -11.29
C ALA A 25 -5.20 -1.35 -11.81
N ILE A 26 -5.13 -2.59 -11.30
CA ILE A 26 -4.17 -3.62 -11.66
C ILE A 26 -4.97 -4.82 -12.15
N ASP A 27 -4.61 -5.37 -13.31
CA ASP A 27 -5.29 -6.53 -13.88
C ASP A 27 -4.89 -7.84 -13.15
N PRO A 28 -5.69 -8.91 -13.29
CA PRO A 28 -5.44 -10.16 -12.56
C PRO A 28 -4.09 -10.83 -12.87
N ASP A 29 -3.57 -10.70 -14.09
CA ASP A 29 -2.31 -11.33 -14.47
C ASP A 29 -1.14 -10.59 -13.79
N THR A 30 -1.13 -9.26 -13.84
CA THR A 30 -0.16 -8.44 -13.10
C THR A 30 -0.25 -8.71 -11.58
N VAL A 31 -1.45 -8.90 -11.02
CA VAL A 31 -1.61 -9.27 -9.60
C VAL A 31 -0.96 -10.63 -9.30
N ALA A 32 -1.10 -11.62 -10.18
CA ALA A 32 -0.48 -12.92 -10.01
C ALA A 32 1.05 -12.85 -10.06
N GLU A 33 1.61 -12.11 -11.03
CA GLU A 33 3.06 -11.88 -11.14
C GLU A 33 3.62 -11.17 -9.91
N LEU A 34 2.94 -10.11 -9.44
CA LEU A 34 3.33 -9.39 -8.23
C LEU A 34 3.31 -10.28 -6.99
N ARG A 35 2.28 -11.12 -6.84
CA ARG A 35 2.17 -12.07 -5.73
C ARG A 35 3.36 -13.03 -5.76
N ASP A 36 3.62 -13.65 -6.91
CA ASP A 36 4.66 -14.67 -7.03
C ASP A 36 6.05 -14.08 -6.75
N ALA A 37 6.34 -12.87 -7.25
CA ALA A 37 7.58 -12.13 -6.93
C ALA A 37 7.70 -11.79 -5.44
N CYS A 38 6.60 -11.35 -4.81
CA CYS A 38 6.59 -11.02 -3.38
C CYS A 38 6.74 -12.27 -2.50
N ASP A 39 6.14 -13.38 -2.88
CA ASP A 39 6.27 -14.67 -2.18
C ASP A 39 7.73 -15.16 -2.25
N GLN A 40 8.33 -15.15 -3.44
CA GLN A 40 9.75 -15.47 -3.63
C GLN A 40 10.67 -14.56 -2.81
N PHE A 41 10.38 -13.25 -2.77
CA PHE A 41 11.13 -12.32 -1.93
C PHE A 41 11.05 -12.74 -0.47
N MET A 42 9.86 -13.08 0.03
CA MET A 42 9.63 -13.44 1.42
C MET A 42 10.34 -14.75 1.84
N GLU A 43 10.56 -15.70 0.92
CA GLU A 43 11.37 -16.90 1.18
C GLU A 43 12.81 -16.58 1.58
N THR A 44 13.34 -15.44 1.14
CA THR A 44 14.70 -14.98 1.48
C THR A 44 14.79 -14.24 2.82
N GLN A 45 13.64 -13.89 3.41
CA GLN A 45 13.57 -13.07 4.60
C GLN A 45 13.62 -13.91 5.88
N THR A 46 14.08 -13.30 6.97
CA THR A 46 14.07 -13.97 8.28
C THR A 46 12.65 -14.35 8.69
N PRO A 47 12.46 -15.55 9.30
CA PRO A 47 11.17 -16.02 9.76
C PRO A 47 10.48 -14.99 10.66
N TYR A 48 9.18 -14.81 10.45
CA TYR A 48 8.37 -13.86 11.18
C TYR A 48 8.01 -14.38 12.58
N HIS A 49 7.84 -13.46 13.53
CA HIS A 49 7.41 -13.79 14.89
C HIS A 49 5.90 -13.63 15.09
N ASN A 50 5.20 -12.95 14.18
CA ASN A 50 3.80 -12.54 14.29
C ASN A 50 3.06 -12.65 12.95
N TYR A 51 1.74 -12.41 12.92
CA TYR A 51 0.90 -12.47 11.72
C TYR A 51 1.14 -11.36 10.68
N TYR A 52 2.04 -10.42 10.95
CA TYR A 52 2.27 -9.23 10.13
C TYR A 52 3.76 -8.97 9.94
N THR A 53 4.15 -8.61 8.73
CA THR A 53 5.50 -8.13 8.43
C THR A 53 5.47 -6.98 7.44
N ASN A 54 6.42 -6.05 7.65
CA ASN A 54 6.74 -4.99 6.72
C ASN A 54 8.23 -5.13 6.36
N ARG A 55 8.52 -5.22 5.07
CA ARG A 55 9.89 -5.35 4.55
C ARG A 55 10.14 -4.31 3.49
N TYR A 56 11.33 -3.72 3.52
CA TYR A 56 11.81 -2.94 2.39
C TYR A 56 12.06 -3.90 1.24
N ILE A 57 11.50 -3.58 0.08
CA ILE A 57 11.73 -4.31 -1.17
C ILE A 57 12.20 -3.31 -2.20
N ASP A 58 13.34 -3.59 -2.84
CA ASP A 58 13.83 -2.78 -3.94
C ASP A 58 12.93 -3.02 -5.16
N MET A 59 12.55 -1.96 -5.87
CA MET A 59 11.73 -2.08 -7.09
C MET A 59 12.47 -2.77 -8.23
N LEU A 60 13.80 -2.85 -8.16
CA LEU A 60 14.62 -3.61 -9.10
C LEU A 60 14.67 -5.11 -8.77
N TYR A 61 14.04 -5.55 -7.67
CA TYR A 61 13.98 -6.98 -7.31
C TYR A 61 13.26 -7.79 -8.40
N ASP A 62 12.15 -7.29 -8.93
CA ASP A 62 11.38 -7.94 -9.98
C ASP A 62 10.72 -6.90 -10.91
N PRO A 63 10.73 -7.09 -12.24
CA PRO A 63 10.10 -6.17 -13.19
C PRO A 63 8.61 -5.91 -12.93
N ALA A 64 7.87 -6.89 -12.38
CA ALA A 64 6.47 -6.74 -12.05
C ALA A 64 6.24 -5.60 -11.04
N LEU A 65 7.17 -5.36 -10.11
CA LEU A 65 7.06 -4.27 -9.13
C LEU A 65 7.03 -2.89 -9.80
N ILE A 66 7.81 -2.71 -10.87
CA ILE A 66 7.84 -1.43 -11.62
C ILE A 66 6.47 -1.11 -12.20
N SER A 67 5.69 -2.12 -12.60
CA SER A 67 4.34 -1.94 -13.17
C SER A 67 3.37 -1.23 -12.22
N VAL A 68 3.58 -1.36 -10.90
CA VAL A 68 2.74 -0.73 -9.86
C VAL A 68 2.97 0.77 -9.79
N ILE A 69 4.23 1.21 -9.76
CA ILE A 69 4.57 2.65 -9.68
C ILE A 69 4.27 3.34 -11.01
N ALA A 70 4.58 2.68 -12.12
CA ALA A 70 4.37 3.21 -13.46
C ALA A 70 2.95 2.95 -13.99
N ASN A 71 2.02 2.51 -13.14
CA ASN A 71 0.67 2.15 -13.55
C ASN A 71 -0.07 3.35 -14.17
N SER A 72 -0.45 3.23 -15.45
CA SER A 72 -1.05 4.32 -16.23
C SER A 72 -2.45 4.74 -15.75
N ARG A 73 -3.15 3.89 -14.98
CA ARG A 73 -4.44 4.22 -14.37
C ARG A 73 -4.28 4.98 -13.06
N ILE A 74 -3.16 4.82 -12.35
CA ILE A 74 -2.93 5.38 -11.02
C ILE A 74 -2.07 6.64 -11.09
N LEU A 75 -0.92 6.58 -11.77
CA LEU A 75 0.09 7.63 -11.72
C LEU A 75 -0.43 9.01 -12.17
N PRO A 76 -1.20 9.14 -13.28
CA PRO A 76 -1.79 10.43 -13.66
C PRO A 76 -2.72 11.02 -12.59
N LEU A 77 -3.45 10.18 -11.86
CA LEU A 77 -4.36 10.62 -10.79
C LEU A 77 -3.56 11.14 -9.59
N VAL A 78 -2.50 10.42 -9.20
CA VAL A 78 -1.59 10.86 -8.13
C VAL A 78 -0.95 12.21 -8.47
N MET A 79 -0.50 12.39 -9.72
CA MET A 79 0.08 13.66 -10.17
C MET A 79 -0.90 14.83 -10.12
N GLN A 80 -2.17 14.60 -10.49
CA GLN A 80 -3.24 15.61 -10.47
C GLN A 80 -3.75 15.93 -9.06
N LEU A 81 -3.58 15.01 -8.11
CA LEU A 81 -3.97 15.18 -6.71
C LEU A 81 -2.88 15.84 -5.87
N LEU A 82 -1.62 15.45 -6.05
CA LEU A 82 -0.52 15.85 -5.16
C LEU A 82 0.41 16.89 -5.79
N SER A 83 1.05 16.56 -6.90
CA SER A 83 1.96 17.40 -7.69
C SER A 83 2.50 16.59 -8.87
N TYR A 84 2.98 17.24 -9.93
CA TYR A 84 3.79 16.57 -10.95
C TYR A 84 5.22 16.26 -10.47
N ASP A 85 5.67 16.91 -9.39
CA ASP A 85 6.99 16.74 -8.80
C ASP A 85 6.94 15.65 -7.72
N LEU A 86 6.96 14.39 -8.16
CA LEU A 86 6.88 13.21 -7.30
C LEU A 86 8.22 12.50 -7.21
N HIS A 87 8.64 12.22 -5.98
CA HIS A 87 9.83 11.43 -5.70
C HIS A 87 9.45 10.12 -5.00
N LEU A 88 9.87 8.99 -5.57
CA LEU A 88 9.75 7.71 -4.89
C LEU A 88 10.71 7.69 -3.70
N MET A 89 10.18 7.70 -2.48
CA MET A 89 11.00 7.66 -1.28
C MET A 89 11.40 6.23 -0.89
N ARG A 90 10.41 5.35 -0.71
CA ARG A 90 10.60 3.96 -0.28
C ARG A 90 9.44 3.09 -0.72
N THR A 91 9.73 1.81 -0.89
CA THR A 91 8.76 0.77 -1.19
C THR A 91 8.81 -0.32 -0.14
N HIS A 92 7.62 -0.81 0.20
CA HIS A 92 7.40 -1.70 1.31
C HIS A 92 6.51 -2.85 0.85
N LEU A 93 6.96 -4.08 1.06
CA LEU A 93 6.11 -5.27 1.02
C LEU A 93 5.44 -5.43 2.39
N ILE A 94 4.11 -5.31 2.38
CA ILE A 94 3.28 -5.60 3.55
C ILE A 94 2.71 -7.00 3.35
N TYR A 95 3.13 -7.93 4.20
CA TYR A 95 2.70 -9.33 4.13
C TYR A 95 1.96 -9.72 5.41
N LYS A 96 0.79 -10.34 5.27
CA LYS A 96 -0.08 -10.74 6.38
C LYS A 96 -0.39 -12.23 6.30
N TYR A 97 -0.14 -12.95 7.38
CA TYR A 97 -0.49 -14.35 7.51
C TYR A 97 -1.91 -14.50 8.03
N PRO A 98 -2.61 -15.60 7.69
CA PRO A 98 -3.89 -15.92 8.28
C PRO A 98 -3.81 -15.90 9.81
N GLN A 99 -4.72 -15.16 10.43
CA GLN A 99 -4.84 -15.03 11.87
C GLN A 99 -6.19 -15.59 12.29
N GLN A 100 -6.21 -16.35 13.39
CA GLN A 100 -7.47 -16.82 13.95
C GLN A 100 -8.29 -15.63 14.46
N GLU A 101 -9.58 -15.62 14.15
CA GLU A 101 -10.50 -14.61 14.65
C GLU A 101 -10.48 -14.55 16.19
N SER A 102 -10.61 -13.34 16.73
CA SER A 102 -10.68 -13.12 18.18
C SER A 102 -12.12 -13.13 18.65
N ASP A 103 -12.47 -14.02 19.58
CA ASP A 103 -13.78 -14.02 20.24
C ASP A 103 -13.97 -12.79 21.16
N THR A 104 -12.90 -12.05 21.46
CA THR A 104 -12.92 -10.82 22.27
C THR A 104 -12.43 -9.63 21.43
N PRO A 105 -13.29 -8.66 21.07
CA PRO A 105 -12.86 -7.41 20.46
C PRO A 105 -12.07 -6.58 21.48
N ILE A 106 -10.83 -6.22 21.18
CA ILE A 106 -10.05 -5.27 21.97
C ILE A 106 -10.19 -3.88 21.34
N HIS A 107 -11.28 -3.20 21.67
CA HIS A 107 -11.44 -1.79 21.35
C HIS A 107 -10.38 -0.93 22.09
N PRO A 108 -9.94 0.21 21.51
CA PRO A 108 -10.44 0.81 20.26
C PRO A 108 -9.79 0.25 18.98
N ASP A 109 -8.78 -0.64 19.10
CA ASP A 109 -7.79 -0.83 18.04
C ASP A 109 -7.54 -2.30 17.61
N GLY A 110 -8.56 -3.15 17.55
CA GLY A 110 -8.46 -4.50 16.99
C GLY A 110 -8.56 -5.60 18.03
N ASP A 111 -7.74 -6.66 17.96
CA ASP A 111 -7.72 -7.76 18.94
C ASP A 111 -6.45 -7.75 19.82
N GLY A 112 -5.74 -6.62 19.83
CA GLY A 112 -4.44 -6.47 20.51
C GLY A 112 -3.29 -7.28 19.90
N ARG A 113 -3.55 -8.05 18.83
CA ARG A 113 -2.55 -8.92 18.17
C ARG A 113 -2.09 -8.39 16.81
N SER A 114 -2.82 -7.42 16.24
CA SER A 114 -2.37 -6.65 15.06
C SER A 114 -1.48 -5.48 15.50
N PHE A 115 -0.23 -5.43 15.02
CA PHE A 115 0.69 -4.30 15.25
C PHE A 115 0.34 -3.04 14.44
N ARG A 116 -0.79 -3.02 13.72
CA ARG A 116 -1.24 -1.92 12.86
C ARG A 116 -2.62 -1.46 13.34
N ASN A 117 -2.61 -0.58 14.33
CA ASN A 117 -3.78 0.11 14.87
C ASN A 117 -4.12 1.34 14.01
N TRP A 118 -5.14 2.11 14.38
CA TRP A 118 -5.39 3.42 13.78
C TRP A 118 -4.14 4.30 13.87
N HIS A 119 -3.57 4.65 12.72
CA HIS A 119 -2.38 5.52 12.64
C HIS A 119 -2.44 6.37 11.38
N ARG A 120 -1.64 7.44 11.37
CA ARG A 120 -1.31 8.21 10.17
C ARG A 120 0.13 7.91 9.81
N ASP A 121 0.43 7.67 8.54
CA ASP A 121 1.80 7.38 8.09
C ASP A 121 2.79 8.52 8.42
N LEU A 122 2.32 9.77 8.42
CA LEU A 122 3.14 10.96 8.69
C LEU A 122 3.34 11.29 10.18
N ASN A 123 2.63 10.61 11.10
CA ASN A 123 2.72 10.93 12.54
C ASN A 123 4.02 10.45 13.22
N ASN A 124 4.90 9.74 12.51
CA ASN A 124 6.25 9.44 13.01
C ASN A 124 7.23 10.63 12.94
N PHE A 125 6.76 11.80 12.48
CA PHE A 125 7.54 13.05 12.39
C PHE A 125 7.01 14.19 13.27
N ALA A 126 6.03 13.96 14.14
CA ALA A 126 5.66 14.94 15.15
C ALA A 126 6.63 14.79 16.35
N PRO A 127 7.53 15.76 16.60
CA PRO A 127 8.14 15.85 17.91
C PRO A 127 7.04 16.34 18.87
N ASP A 128 6.80 15.58 19.94
CA ASP A 128 6.19 16.09 21.18
C ASP A 128 4.66 16.23 21.26
N HIS A 129 3.92 15.12 21.07
CA HIS A 129 2.59 14.94 21.69
C HIS A 129 2.52 13.63 22.48
#